data_AF-A0A4S8HNU1-F1
#
_entry.id   AF-A0A4S8HNU1-F1
#
_cell.length_a   1.000
_cell.length_b   1.000
_cell.length_c   1.000
_cell.angle_alpha   90.00
_cell.angle_beta   90.00
_cell.angle_gamma   90.00
#
_symmetry.space_group_name_H-M   'P 1'
#
loop_
_entity.id
_entity.type
_entity.pdbx_description
1 polymer ?
#
loop_
_entity_poly.entity_id
_entity_poly.type
_entity_poly.pdbx_seq_one_letter_code
_entity_poly.pdbx_strand_id
1 'polypeptide(L)' 'MRRTIIFIPKGENEPITVVVHHKPELNDTEHAGIWNIDTNEAFLSTSLWNQFPENDQKQQRKVFAVLHRVSNQLLK' A
#
# COMPACT_ATOMS: atom_id res chain seq x y z
N MET A 1 -3.47 -6.75 11.60
CA MET A 1 -2.92 -7.89 10.82
C MET A 1 -1.84 -7.37 9.87
N ARG A 2 -0.90 -8.21 9.42
CA ARG A 2 0.12 -7.81 8.44
C ARG A 2 0.34 -8.88 7.37
N ARG A 3 0.68 -8.47 6.16
CA ARG A 3 1.03 -9.32 5.01
C ARG A 3 2.28 -8.77 4.35
N THR A 4 3.09 -9.64 3.77
CA THR A 4 4.23 -9.23 2.94
C THR A 4 3.96 -9.71 1.53
N ILE A 5 4.06 -8.79 0.56
CA ILE A 5 3.85 -9.12 -0.85
C ILE A 5 5.07 -8.73 -1.68
N ILE A 6 5.26 -9.45 -2.77
CA ILE A 6 6.13 -9.01 -3.86
C ILE A 6 5.25 -8.18 -4.79
N PHE A 7 5.62 -6.93 -5.04
CA PHE A 7 4.85 -5.99 -5.85
C PHE A 7 5.75 -5.38 -6.91
N ILE A 8 5.25 -5.25 -8.15
CA ILE A 8 5.96 -4.51 -9.20
C ILE A 8 5.19 -3.20 -9.41
N PRO A 9 5.70 -2.04 -8.93
CA PRO A 9 5.06 -0.75 -9.11
C PRO A 9 4.90 -0.40 -10.58
N LYS A 10 3.91 0.45 -10.88
CA LYS A 10 3.70 0.92 -12.25
C LYS A 10 4.88 1.78 -12.68
N GLY A 11 5.52 1.40 -13.80
CA GLY A 11 6.68 2.12 -14.35
C GLY A 11 8.03 1.57 -13.88
N GLU A 12 8.03 0.65 -12.91
CA GLU A 12 9.22 -0.05 -12.45
C GLU A 12 9.34 -1.42 -13.11
N ASN A 13 10.57 -1.84 -13.39
CA ASN A 13 10.87 -3.16 -13.94
C ASN A 13 11.27 -4.18 -12.85
N GLU A 14 11.58 -3.70 -11.65
CA GLU A 14 12.01 -4.54 -10.54
C GLU A 14 10.88 -4.75 -9.52
N PRO A 15 10.69 -5.99 -9.03
CA PRO A 15 9.79 -6.25 -7.92
C PRO A 15 10.39 -5.73 -6.61
N ILE A 16 9.55 -5.08 -5.81
CA ILE A 16 9.87 -4.69 -4.44
C ILE A 16 9.08 -5.55 -3.46
N THR A 17 9.61 -5.70 -2.25
CA THR A 17 8.89 -6.32 -1.15
C THR A 17 8.17 -5.23 -0.38
N VAL A 18 6.83 -5.32 -0.30
CA VAL A 18 6.00 -4.37 0.43
C VAL A 18 5.37 -5.05 1.63
N VAL A 19 5.50 -4.43 2.80
CA VAL A 19 4.82 -4.85 4.02
C VAL A 19 3.50 -4.11 4.11
N VAL A 20 2.39 -4.83 4.11
CA VAL A 20 1.04 -4.28 4.13
C VAL A 20 0.43 -4.52 5.51
N HIS A 21 0.05 -3.44 6.17
CA HIS A 21 -0.54 -3.42 7.50
C HIS A 21 -2.02 -3.10 7.40
N HIS A 22 -2.84 -3.89 8.10
CA HIS A 22 -4.23 -3.53 8.35
C HIS A 22 -4.30 -2.54 9.52
N LYS A 23 -4.86 -1.36 9.26
CA LYS A 23 -5.00 -0.23 10.16
C LYS A 23 -6.46 0.22 10.18
N PRO A 24 -7.33 -0.42 10.98
CA PRO A 24 -8.76 -0.10 11.03
C PRO A 24 -9.04 1.33 11.51
N GLU A 25 -8.08 1.98 12.18
CA GLU A 25 -8.16 3.36 12.63
C GLU A 25 -8.03 4.40 11.49
N LEU A 26 -7.64 3.98 10.29
CA LEU A 26 -7.59 4.87 9.13
C LEU A 26 -9.00 5.26 8.69
N ASN A 27 -9.24 6.56 8.63
CA ASN A 27 -10.48 7.13 8.16
C ASN A 27 -10.58 7.02 6.63
N ASP A 28 -11.53 6.20 6.15
CA ASP A 28 -11.81 6.03 4.72
C ASP A 28 -12.16 7.34 4.01
N THR A 29 -12.58 8.36 4.75
CA THR A 29 -13.03 9.66 4.23
C THR A 29 -11.87 10.63 3.91
N GLU A 30 -10.73 10.50 4.60
CA GLU A 30 -9.57 11.39 4.42
C GLU A 30 -8.46 10.67 3.65
N HIS A 31 -8.02 9.52 4.16
CA HIS A 31 -7.03 8.66 3.53
C HIS A 31 -7.36 7.19 3.84
N ALA A 32 -8.01 6.51 2.89
CA ALA A 32 -8.31 5.08 2.99
C ALA A 32 -7.05 4.19 3.06
N GLY A 33 -5.88 4.74 2.70
CA GLY A 33 -4.60 4.10 2.92
C GLY A 33 -3.39 4.97 2.56
N ILE A 34 -2.24 4.60 3.10
CA ILE A 34 -0.97 5.31 2.96
C ILE A 34 0.09 4.31 2.48
N TRP A 35 0.96 4.71 1.56
CA TRP A 35 2.13 3.93 1.19
C TRP A 35 3.39 4.78 1.36
N ASN A 36 4.23 4.38 2.30
CA ASN A 36 5.57 4.92 2.45
C ASN A 36 6.50 4.22 1.44
N ILE A 37 6.93 4.98 0.43
CA ILE A 37 7.76 4.45 -0.66
C ILE A 37 9.22 4.26 -0.25
N ASP A 38 9.68 4.90 0.83
CA ASP A 38 11.06 4.77 1.31
C ASP A 38 11.23 3.49 2.15
N THR A 39 10.22 3.15 2.96
CA THR A 39 10.24 1.94 3.80
C THR A 39 9.55 0.74 3.15
N ASN A 40 8.86 0.95 2.02
CA ASN A 40 7.97 -0.03 1.40
C ASN A 40 6.94 -0.60 2.39
N GLU A 41 6.37 0.28 3.20
CA GLU A 41 5.26 -0.05 4.11
C GLU A 41 3.97 0.60 3.64
N ALA A 42 2.92 -0.22 3.49
CA ALA A 42 1.59 0.23 3.14
C ALA A 42 0.64 0.00 4.32
N PHE A 43 -0.21 0.97 4.60
CA PHE A 43 -1.21 0.94 5.66
C PHE A 43 -2.58 1.07 5.01
N LEU A 44 -3.41 0.05 5.18
CA LEU A 44 -4.75 -0.04 4.59
C LEU A 44 -5.82 0.04 5.66
N SER A 45 -6.86 0.82 5.39
CA SER A 45 -8.10 0.75 6.16
C SER A 45 -8.75 -0.63 6.04
N THR A 46 -9.79 -0.87 6.84
CA THR A 46 -10.56 -2.13 6.76
C THR A 46 -11.19 -2.34 5.38
N SER A 47 -11.70 -1.27 4.75
CA SER A 47 -12.32 -1.36 3.42
C SER A 47 -11.30 -1.79 2.35
N LEU A 48 -10.12 -1.16 2.32
CA LEU A 48 -9.07 -1.53 1.36
C LEU A 48 -8.46 -2.90 1.67
N TRP A 49 -8.29 -3.24 2.95
CA TRP A 49 -7.77 -4.54 3.36
C TRP A 49 -8.64 -5.70 2.88
N ASN A 50 -9.96 -5.56 2.99
CA ASN A 50 -10.91 -6.58 2.52
C ASN A 50 -10.92 -6.71 0.99
N GLN A 51 -10.57 -5.64 0.27
CA GLN A 51 -10.42 -5.64 -1.19
C GLN A 51 -9.02 -6.04 -1.66
N PHE A 52 -8.07 -6.23 -0.74
CA PHE A 52 -6.67 -6.50 -1.03
C PHE A 52 -6.40 -8.01 -1.10
N PRO A 53 -6.25 -8.58 -2.31
CA PRO A 53 -6.05 -10.01 -2.46
C PRO A 53 -4.60 -10.40 -2.20
N GLU A 54 -4.39 -11.64 -1.78
CA GLU A 54 -3.06 -12.18 -1.48
C GLU A 54 -2.23 -12.42 -2.73
N ASN A 55 -2.83 -12.92 -3.82
CA ASN A 55 -2.11 -13.42 -5.01
C ASN A 55 -2.63 -12.85 -6.36
N ASP A 56 -3.20 -11.64 -6.37
CA ASP A 56 -3.63 -10.97 -7.61
C ASP A 56 -2.97 -9.60 -7.77
N GLN A 57 -1.91 -9.56 -8.59
CA GLN A 57 -1.15 -8.35 -8.91
C GLN A 57 -2.00 -7.24 -9.54
N LYS A 58 -2.97 -7.58 -10.38
CA LYS A 58 -3.81 -6.58 -11.07
C LYS A 58 -4.67 -5.84 -10.04
N GLN A 59 -5.25 -6.58 -9.12
CA GLN A 59 -6.09 -6.00 -8.07
C GLN A 59 -5.25 -5.31 -6.99
N GLN A 60 -4.09 -5.86 -6.62
CA GLN A 60 -3.10 -5.18 -5.77
C GLN A 60 -2.71 -3.82 -6.35
N ARG A 61 -2.40 -3.74 -7.64
CA ARG A 61 -2.10 -2.46 -8.33
C ARG A 61 -3.23 -1.45 -8.24
N LYS A 62 -4.50 -1.88 -8.30
CA LYS A 62 -5.64 -0.97 -8.12
C LYS A 62 -5.69 -0.39 -6.71
N VAL A 63 -5.47 -1.22 -5.69
CA VAL A 63 -5.41 -0.76 -4.30
C VAL A 63 -4.25 0.21 -4.13
N PHE A 64 -3.05 -0.14 -4.59
CA PHE A 64 -1.87 0.72 -4.52
C PHE A 64 -2.00 2.05 -5.29
N ALA A 65 -2.82 2.08 -6.35
CA ALA A 65 -3.08 3.31 -7.12
C ALA A 65 -3.93 4.34 -6.37
N VAL A 66 -4.73 3.92 -5.37
CA VAL A 66 -5.55 4.83 -4.56
C VAL A 66 -4.88 5.23 -3.24
N LEU A 67 -3.73 4.64 -2.91
CA LEU A 67 -3.00 4.97 -1.67
C LEU A 67 -2.35 6.34 -1.78
N HIS A 68 -2.38 7.07 -0.67
CA HIS A 68 -1.60 8.29 -0.54
C HIS A 68 -0.12 7.93 -0.43
N ARG A 69 0.68 8.29 -1.44
CA ARG A 69 2.11 8.02 -1.48
C ARG A 69 2.85 9.08 -0.68
N VAL A 70 3.62 8.65 0.32
CA VAL A 70 4.45 9.54 1.15
C VAL A 70 5.91 9.12 1.05
N SER A 71 6.80 10.10 1.07
CA SER A 71 8.25 9.91 1.16
C SER A 71 8.78 10.86 2.23
N ASN A 72 9.64 10.33 3.10
CA ASN A 72 10.37 11.07 4.12
C ASN A 72 11.51 11.91 3.52
N GLN A 73 11.79 11.81 2.22
CA GLN A 73 12.84 12.59 1.55
C GLN A 73 12.56 14.10 1.47
N LEU A 74 11.34 14.56 1.79
CA LEU A 74 10.94 15.97 1.74
C LEU A 74 11.11 16.74 3.07
N LEU A 75 11.69 16.13 4.12
CA LEU A 75 11.90 16.76 5.43
C LEU A 75 13.36 17.16 5.71
N LYS A 76 14.11 17.61 4.70
CA LYS A 76 15.46 18.19 4.88
C LYS A 76 15.49 19.66 4.50
#